data_AF-A0A8H7L0Z4-F1
#
_entry.id   AF-A0A8H7L0Z4-F1
#
_cell.length_a   1.000
_cell.length_b   1.000
_cell.length_c   1.000
_cell.angle_alpha   90.00
_cell.angle_beta   90.00
_cell.angle_gamma   90.00
#
_symmetry.space_group_name_H-M   'P 1'
#
loop_
_entity.id
_entity.type
_entity.pdbx_description
1 polymer ?
#
loop_
_entity_poly.entity_id
_entity_poly.type
_entity_poly.pdbx_seq_one_letter_code
_entity_poly.pdbx_strand_id
1 'polypeptide(L)'
;MSDIRPPTPEITIEEINSTGTASTLKELFFWRRTVTMPFVQSCRRWKLNGSILHLECLLADGHTWISTNFDLNSCIGNLDGRLSWDSGAFSLSTRQETARIEGTVLVGECKRAHSEDYVETRLDLATLLRNNDGVIVVLAKNGGHDMKPSSGAGPDFSDFSAHPAVHAAMARIAQMTANHVAKQMAASMATAIADATAAATASAMGYTSQSMEAMLSNIGREMAAGVD
;
A
#
# COMPACT_ATOMS: atom_id res chain seq x y z
N MET A 1 5.34 -23.55 54.07
CA MET A 1 5.02 -23.61 52.63
C MET A 1 4.86 -22.20 52.13
N SER A 2 5.80 -21.81 51.28
CA SER A 2 5.96 -20.50 50.66
C SER A 2 5.01 -20.38 49.48
N ASP A 3 4.33 -19.26 49.32
CA ASP A 3 3.92 -18.80 47.99
C ASP A 3 4.04 -17.27 47.95
N ILE A 4 5.18 -16.84 47.42
CA ILE A 4 5.57 -15.45 47.16
C ILE A 4 5.10 -15.18 45.72
N ARG A 5 4.10 -14.32 45.55
CA ARG A 5 3.88 -13.66 44.24
C ARG A 5 4.54 -12.27 44.30
N PRO A 6 5.44 -11.94 43.37
CA PRO A 6 6.06 -10.62 43.31
C PRO A 6 5.06 -9.56 42.80
N PRO A 7 5.19 -8.30 43.25
CA PRO A 7 4.43 -7.19 42.70
C PRO A 7 4.90 -6.88 41.27
N THR A 8 3.93 -6.62 40.39
CA THR A 8 4.11 -6.13 39.02
C THR A 8 4.82 -4.77 39.03
N PRO A 9 5.82 -4.53 38.16
CA PRO A 9 6.42 -3.21 38.03
C PRO A 9 5.47 -2.25 37.28
N GLU A 10 5.04 -1.19 37.97
CA GLU A 10 4.58 0.05 37.34
C GLU A 10 5.73 0.63 36.52
N ILE A 11 5.55 0.69 35.20
CA ILE A 11 6.49 1.37 34.32
C ILE A 11 6.10 2.86 34.32
N THR A 12 6.78 3.64 35.15
CA THR A 12 6.79 5.10 35.08
C THR A 12 7.47 5.52 33.77
N ILE A 13 6.75 6.26 32.92
CA ILE A 13 7.30 6.88 31.72
C ILE A 13 7.90 8.22 32.14
N GLU A 14 9.14 8.20 32.61
CA GLU A 14 10.04 9.35 32.58
C GLU A 14 11.31 8.95 31.82
N GLU A 15 11.81 9.91 31.03
CA GLU A 15 13.05 9.86 30.23
C GLU A 15 13.11 8.91 29.03
N ILE A 16 12.61 9.41 27.88
CA ILE A 16 13.38 9.27 26.62
C ILE A 16 13.51 10.68 26.00
N ASN A 17 14.31 11.52 26.66
CA ASN A 17 15.01 12.61 25.98
C ASN A 17 16.35 12.05 25.52
N SER A 18 16.45 11.62 24.26
CA SER A 18 17.70 11.79 23.51
C SER A 18 17.52 11.41 22.05
N THR A 19 17.65 12.44 21.20
CA THR A 19 18.29 12.42 19.88
C THR A 19 17.99 11.24 18.93
N GLY A 20 17.18 11.53 17.91
CA GLY A 20 17.28 10.86 16.60
C GLY A 20 16.01 10.19 16.08
N THR A 21 14.98 10.96 15.72
CA THR A 21 13.74 10.39 15.12
C THR A 21 13.16 11.23 13.97
N ALA A 22 13.99 11.90 13.18
CA ALA A 22 13.55 12.43 11.88
C ALA A 22 13.36 11.32 10.82
N SER A 23 13.95 10.14 11.04
CA SER A 23 13.95 9.02 10.08
C SER A 23 12.86 7.97 10.36
N THR A 24 12.34 7.89 11.58
CA THR A 24 11.43 6.80 12.00
C THR A 24 9.94 7.15 11.86
N LEU A 25 9.60 8.43 11.63
CA LEU A 25 8.21 8.87 11.46
C LEU A 25 7.71 8.84 10.01
N LYS A 26 8.60 8.69 9.02
CA LYS A 26 8.17 8.36 7.64
C LYS A 26 7.68 6.92 7.51
N GLU A 27 8.16 6.01 8.36
CA GLU A 27 7.80 4.59 8.29
C GLU A 27 6.47 4.24 8.97
N LEU A 28 5.94 5.11 9.84
CA LEU A 28 4.69 4.84 10.57
C LEU A 28 3.44 5.50 9.96
N PHE A 29 3.60 6.33 8.92
CA PHE A 29 2.51 6.75 8.03
C PHE A 29 2.31 5.79 6.83
N PHE A 30 3.05 4.69 6.81
CA PHE A 30 3.15 3.74 5.69
C PHE A 30 2.13 2.60 5.77
N TRP A 31 0.84 2.92 5.98
CA TRP A 31 -0.20 2.04 5.44
C TRP A 31 -1.13 2.76 4.47
N ARG A 32 -0.87 2.47 3.18
CA ARG A 32 -1.88 2.08 2.18
C ARG A 32 -2.61 3.17 1.40
N ARG A 33 -1.85 4.10 0.80
CA ARG A 33 -1.90 4.14 -0.68
C ARG A 33 -0.75 3.27 -1.15
N THR A 34 -0.99 1.97 -1.34
CA THR A 34 -0.15 1.22 -2.27
C THR A 34 -0.35 1.94 -3.58
N VAL A 35 0.60 2.80 -3.96
CA VAL A 35 0.63 3.40 -5.28
C VAL A 35 0.94 2.23 -6.19
N THR A 36 -0.10 1.48 -6.57
CA THR A 36 0.03 0.34 -7.46
C THR A 36 0.36 0.94 -8.82
N MET A 37 1.65 1.01 -9.12
CA MET A 37 2.10 1.65 -10.33
C MET A 37 1.84 0.72 -11.52
N PRO A 38 1.57 1.28 -12.72
CA PRO A 38 1.59 0.50 -13.93
C PRO A 38 2.90 -0.29 -14.04
N PHE A 39 2.80 -1.58 -14.28
CA PHE A 39 3.95 -2.48 -14.42
C PHE A 39 4.99 -1.92 -15.42
N VAL A 40 4.52 -1.34 -16.52
CA VAL A 40 5.35 -0.79 -17.61
C VAL A 40 6.25 0.36 -17.15
N GLN A 41 5.80 1.16 -16.18
CA GLN A 41 6.53 2.33 -15.69
C GLN A 41 7.47 2.00 -14.53
N SER A 42 7.16 0.92 -13.81
CA SER A 42 7.74 0.64 -12.50
C SER A 42 8.51 -0.68 -12.45
N CYS A 43 8.60 -1.41 -13.56
CA CYS A 43 9.43 -2.59 -13.69
C CYS A 43 10.25 -2.53 -14.99
N ARG A 44 11.39 -3.23 -15.04
CA ARG A 44 12.32 -3.25 -16.17
C ARG A 44 13.00 -4.60 -16.31
N ARG A 45 13.71 -4.81 -17.43
CA ARG A 45 14.53 -6.01 -17.71
C ARG A 45 13.74 -7.32 -17.55
N TRP A 46 12.50 -7.34 -18.03
CA TRP A 46 11.69 -8.54 -17.95
C TRP A 46 12.13 -9.61 -18.95
N LYS A 47 12.09 -10.86 -18.51
CA LYS A 47 12.37 -12.07 -19.31
C LYS A 47 11.38 -13.15 -18.93
N LEU A 48 10.85 -13.83 -19.94
CA LEU A 48 10.00 -14.99 -19.73
C LEU A 48 10.86 -16.26 -19.80
N ASN A 49 10.74 -17.12 -18.79
CA ASN A 49 11.33 -18.45 -18.79
C ASN A 49 10.23 -19.47 -18.49
N GLY A 50 9.75 -20.16 -19.53
CA GLY A 50 8.56 -21.00 -19.43
C GLY A 50 7.32 -20.17 -19.09
N SER A 51 6.74 -20.39 -17.90
CA SER A 51 5.62 -19.61 -17.38
C SER A 51 6.04 -18.50 -16.41
N ILE A 52 7.31 -18.47 -15.99
CA ILE A 52 7.79 -17.56 -14.95
C ILE A 52 8.34 -16.29 -15.60
N LEU A 53 7.75 -15.16 -15.22
CA LEU A 53 8.18 -13.84 -15.60
C LEU A 53 9.20 -13.32 -14.57
N HIS A 54 10.46 -13.20 -14.99
CA HIS A 54 11.53 -12.60 -14.21
C HIS A 54 11.66 -11.13 -14.57
N LEU A 55 11.73 -10.22 -13.61
CA LEU A 55 11.78 -8.78 -13.85
C LEU A 55 12.40 -8.04 -12.65
N GLU A 56 12.83 -6.80 -12.85
CA GLU A 56 13.24 -5.90 -11.76
C GLU A 56 12.11 -4.89 -11.52
N CYS A 57 11.60 -4.77 -10.29
CA CYS A 57 10.59 -3.77 -9.94
C CYS A 57 11.12 -2.72 -8.96
N LEU A 58 10.61 -1.51 -9.10
CA LEU A 58 10.90 -0.37 -8.23
C LEU A 58 10.14 -0.52 -6.90
N LEU A 59 10.83 -0.32 -5.78
CA LEU A 59 10.22 -0.23 -4.46
C LEU A 59 9.44 1.09 -4.30
N ALA A 60 8.62 1.17 -3.26
CA ALA A 60 7.88 2.36 -2.87
C ALA A 60 8.80 3.54 -2.49
N ASP A 61 10.09 3.27 -2.22
CA ASP A 61 11.11 4.29 -2.01
C ASP A 61 11.44 5.10 -3.28
N GLY A 62 11.02 4.62 -4.46
CA GLY A 62 11.21 5.28 -5.75
C GLY A 62 12.64 5.22 -6.30
N HIS A 63 13.56 4.53 -5.62
CA HIS A 63 14.99 4.51 -5.97
C HIS A 63 15.59 3.10 -6.02
N THR A 64 15.08 2.17 -5.22
CA THR A 64 15.61 0.81 -5.12
C THR A 64 14.89 -0.13 -6.07
N TRP A 65 15.67 -0.95 -6.79
CA TRP A 65 15.16 -1.97 -7.69
C TRP A 65 15.38 -3.35 -7.09
N ILE A 66 14.32 -4.16 -7.03
CA ILE A 66 14.38 -5.54 -6.56
C ILE A 66 14.09 -6.51 -7.70
N SER A 67 14.84 -7.61 -7.74
CA SER A 67 14.56 -8.71 -8.67
C SER A 67 13.38 -9.53 -8.15
N THR A 68 12.30 -9.56 -8.92
CA THR A 68 11.08 -10.28 -8.62
C THR A 68 10.78 -11.28 -9.73
N ASN A 69 10.18 -12.40 -9.35
CA ASN A 69 9.64 -13.38 -10.29
C ASN A 69 8.15 -13.54 -10.04
N PHE A 70 7.39 -13.77 -11.12
CA PHE A 70 5.95 -13.91 -11.07
C PHE A 70 5.50 -15.02 -12.03
N ASP A 71 4.76 -16.00 -11.53
CA ASP A 71 4.25 -17.08 -12.37
C ASP A 71 2.98 -16.66 -13.09
N LEU A 72 3.06 -16.53 -14.41
CA LEU A 72 1.94 -16.17 -15.28
C LEU A 72 0.86 -17.26 -15.31
N ASN A 73 1.18 -18.51 -14.99
CA ASN A 73 0.18 -19.56 -14.86
C ASN A 73 -0.80 -19.32 -13.71
N SER A 74 -0.47 -18.47 -12.74
CA SER A 74 -1.39 -18.15 -11.64
C SER A 74 -2.63 -17.38 -12.10
N CYS A 75 -2.54 -16.68 -13.23
CA CYS A 75 -3.55 -15.71 -13.64
C CYS A 75 -3.88 -15.74 -15.14
N ILE A 76 -3.05 -16.36 -15.98
CA ILE A 76 -3.29 -16.45 -17.42
C ILE A 76 -3.62 -17.90 -17.78
N GLY A 77 -4.75 -18.07 -18.46
CA GLY A 77 -5.20 -19.31 -19.05
C GLY A 77 -5.41 -19.18 -20.56
N ASN A 78 -5.84 -20.28 -21.17
CA ASN A 78 -6.19 -20.35 -22.58
C ASN A 78 -7.70 -20.63 -22.71
N LEU A 79 -8.40 -19.75 -23.42
CA LEU A 79 -9.81 -19.89 -23.75
C LEU A 79 -9.94 -20.05 -25.27
N ASP A 80 -10.17 -21.28 -25.71
CA ASP A 80 -10.34 -21.66 -27.13
C ASP A 80 -9.28 -21.07 -28.08
N GLY A 81 -8.00 -21.22 -27.72
CA GLY A 81 -6.87 -20.73 -28.52
C GLY A 81 -6.54 -19.24 -28.28
N ARG A 82 -7.16 -18.58 -27.30
CA ARG A 82 -6.89 -17.19 -26.93
C ARG A 82 -6.43 -17.07 -25.48
N LEU A 83 -5.30 -16.38 -25.26
CA LEU A 83 -4.81 -16.06 -23.92
C LEU A 83 -5.80 -15.13 -23.21
N SER A 84 -6.19 -15.49 -21.99
CA SER A 84 -7.14 -14.75 -21.17
C SER A 84 -6.74 -14.81 -19.69
N TRP A 85 -7.20 -13.84 -18.91
CA TRP A 85 -6.89 -13.71 -17.47
C TRP A 85 -7.72 -14.63 -16.54
N ASP A 86 -8.40 -15.66 -17.08
CA ASP A 86 -9.63 -16.19 -16.47
C ASP A 86 -9.55 -17.65 -15.97
N SER A 87 -8.38 -18.30 -16.03
CA SER A 87 -8.32 -19.74 -15.72
C SER A 87 -6.97 -20.25 -15.23
N GLY A 88 -5.90 -19.45 -15.31
CA GLY A 88 -4.56 -19.95 -14.99
C GLY A 88 -4.09 -21.10 -15.92
N ALA A 89 -2.87 -21.57 -15.68
CA ALA A 89 -2.25 -22.72 -16.35
C ALA A 89 -2.18 -22.67 -17.90
N PHE A 90 -2.03 -21.48 -18.51
CA PHE A 90 -1.88 -21.36 -19.97
C PHE A 90 -0.73 -22.22 -20.53
N SER A 91 0.34 -22.46 -19.76
CA SER A 91 1.51 -23.22 -20.21
C SER A 91 1.21 -24.69 -20.54
N LEU A 92 0.07 -25.24 -20.10
CA LEU A 92 -0.36 -26.60 -20.42
C LEU A 92 -0.95 -26.74 -21.83
N SER A 93 -1.47 -25.63 -22.38
CA SER A 93 -2.18 -25.60 -23.66
C SER A 93 -1.54 -24.63 -24.66
N THR A 94 -0.35 -24.14 -24.34
CA THR A 94 0.45 -23.22 -25.16
C THR A 94 1.79 -23.86 -25.48
N ARG A 95 2.28 -23.69 -26.71
CA ARG A 95 3.65 -24.11 -27.05
C ARG A 95 4.67 -23.21 -26.35
N GLN A 96 5.33 -23.76 -25.33
CA GLN A 96 6.31 -23.02 -24.52
C GLN A 96 7.47 -22.44 -25.35
N GLU A 97 7.86 -23.12 -26.43
CA GLU A 97 8.92 -22.67 -27.35
C GLU A 97 8.54 -21.40 -28.13
N THR A 98 7.24 -21.13 -28.29
CA THR A 98 6.72 -19.96 -29.02
C THR A 98 6.35 -18.82 -28.09
N ALA A 99 6.20 -19.11 -26.79
CA ALA A 99 5.80 -18.17 -25.77
C ALA A 99 6.93 -17.18 -25.50
N ARG A 100 6.68 -15.90 -25.77
CA ARG A 100 7.64 -14.82 -25.60
C ARG A 100 6.94 -13.54 -25.18
N ILE A 101 7.72 -12.61 -24.62
CA ILE A 101 7.24 -11.28 -24.28
C ILE A 101 7.83 -10.27 -25.25
N GLU A 102 6.94 -9.56 -25.95
CA GLU A 102 7.27 -8.45 -26.83
C GLU A 102 6.83 -7.15 -26.16
N GLY A 103 7.78 -6.46 -25.51
CA GLY A 103 7.46 -5.27 -24.71
C GLY A 103 6.58 -5.66 -23.51
N THR A 104 5.32 -5.27 -23.52
CA THR A 104 4.34 -5.60 -22.46
C THR A 104 3.40 -6.72 -22.86
N VAL A 105 3.50 -7.22 -24.10
CA VAL A 105 2.56 -8.17 -24.67
C VAL A 105 3.14 -9.58 -24.59
N LEU A 106 2.41 -10.48 -23.96
CA LEU A 106 2.65 -11.91 -24.02
C LEU A 106 2.12 -12.44 -25.35
N VAL A 107 3.01 -13.00 -26.16
CA VAL A 107 2.71 -13.63 -27.45
C VAL A 107 2.97 -15.12 -27.31
N GLY A 108 2.04 -15.96 -27.77
CA GLY A 108 2.23 -17.40 -27.79
C GLY A 108 1.19 -18.09 -28.67
N GLU A 109 1.46 -19.35 -29.01
CA GLU A 109 0.53 -20.19 -29.76
C GLU A 109 -0.27 -21.10 -28.84
N CYS A 110 -1.58 -20.89 -28.79
CA CYS A 110 -2.50 -21.62 -27.93
C CYS A 110 -3.34 -22.63 -28.72
N LYS A 111 -3.56 -23.82 -28.15
CA LYS A 111 -4.43 -24.85 -28.72
C LYS A 111 -5.90 -24.47 -28.59
N ARG A 112 -6.69 -24.66 -29.65
CA ARG A 112 -8.16 -24.54 -29.60
C ARG A 112 -8.81 -25.74 -28.91
N ALA A 113 -10.00 -25.54 -28.33
CA ALA A 113 -10.66 -26.58 -27.52
C ALA A 113 -11.12 -27.80 -28.35
N HIS A 114 -11.45 -27.59 -29.61
CA HIS A 114 -12.05 -28.61 -30.50
C HIS A 114 -11.20 -28.96 -31.72
N SER A 115 -9.94 -28.51 -31.77
CA SER A 115 -9.03 -28.82 -32.88
C SER A 115 -7.61 -29.08 -32.37
N GLU A 116 -6.80 -29.73 -33.20
CA GLU A 116 -5.36 -29.83 -32.96
C GLU A 116 -4.59 -28.57 -33.40
N ASP A 117 -5.31 -27.61 -33.99
CA ASP A 117 -4.75 -26.35 -34.45
C ASP A 117 -4.31 -25.47 -33.28
N TYR A 118 -3.16 -24.84 -33.49
CA TYR A 118 -2.60 -23.80 -32.63
C TYR A 118 -2.80 -22.45 -33.30
N VAL A 119 -3.18 -21.44 -32.51
CA VAL A 119 -3.41 -20.09 -32.99
C VAL A 119 -2.50 -19.13 -32.24
N GLU A 120 -1.80 -18.25 -32.97
CA GLU A 120 -1.07 -17.15 -32.36
C GLU A 120 -2.05 -16.21 -31.66
N THR A 121 -1.80 -15.96 -30.38
CA THR A 121 -2.58 -15.06 -29.56
C THR A 121 -1.67 -14.12 -28.80
N ARG A 122 -2.20 -12.94 -28.50
CA ARG A 122 -1.50 -11.84 -27.86
C ARG A 122 -2.30 -11.34 -26.67
N LEU A 123 -1.65 -11.17 -25.53
CA LEU A 123 -2.25 -10.65 -24.31
C LEU A 123 -1.36 -9.57 -23.71
N ASP A 124 -1.88 -8.36 -23.58
CA ASP A 124 -1.15 -7.27 -22.94
C ASP A 124 -1.14 -7.44 -21.42
N LEU A 125 0.05 -7.61 -20.84
CA LEU A 125 0.25 -7.78 -19.41
C LEU A 125 0.04 -6.46 -18.65
N ALA A 126 0.24 -5.33 -19.32
CA ALA A 126 0.07 -4.01 -18.72
C ALA A 126 -1.38 -3.71 -18.31
N THR A 127 -2.36 -4.46 -18.81
CA THR A 127 -3.77 -4.22 -18.49
C THR A 127 -4.06 -4.50 -17.03
N LEU A 128 -3.58 -5.63 -16.49
CA LEU A 128 -3.90 -6.08 -15.13
C LEU A 128 -2.68 -6.20 -14.22
N LEU A 129 -1.45 -6.35 -14.72
CA LEU A 129 -0.27 -6.39 -13.84
C LEU A 129 0.04 -5.00 -13.29
N ARG A 130 0.29 -4.94 -11.99
CA ARG A 130 0.76 -3.76 -11.29
C ARG A 130 1.92 -4.12 -10.39
N ASN A 131 2.77 -3.13 -10.15
CA ASN A 131 3.81 -3.22 -9.13
C ASN A 131 3.28 -2.63 -7.83
N ASN A 132 3.38 -3.39 -6.76
CA ASN A 132 3.09 -2.99 -5.40
C ASN A 132 4.35 -3.18 -4.55
N ASP A 133 5.14 -2.10 -4.41
CA ASP A 133 6.34 -2.07 -3.58
C ASP A 133 7.35 -3.20 -3.88
N GLY A 134 7.67 -3.38 -5.16
CA GLY A 134 8.57 -4.45 -5.62
C GLY A 134 7.89 -5.81 -5.84
N VAL A 135 6.62 -5.96 -5.46
CA VAL A 135 5.84 -7.19 -5.65
C VAL A 135 4.84 -7.03 -6.80
N ILE A 136 4.84 -7.96 -7.74
CA ILE A 136 3.85 -7.99 -8.82
C ILE A 136 2.51 -8.48 -8.29
N VAL A 137 1.46 -7.70 -8.52
CA VAL A 137 0.08 -8.05 -8.19
C VAL A 137 -0.80 -7.96 -9.44
N VAL A 138 -1.74 -8.89 -9.56
CA VAL A 138 -2.75 -8.87 -10.61
C VAL A 138 -3.95 -8.08 -10.08
N LEU A 139 -4.37 -7.05 -10.80
CA LEU A 139 -5.67 -6.42 -10.53
C LEU A 139 -6.75 -7.44 -10.84
N ALA A 140 -7.54 -7.80 -9.82
CA ALA A 140 -8.75 -8.58 -10.03
C ALA A 140 -9.57 -7.84 -11.09
N LYS A 141 -9.78 -8.49 -12.23
CA LYS A 141 -10.80 -8.06 -13.16
C LYS A 141 -12.08 -8.10 -12.33
N ASN A 142 -12.76 -6.97 -12.15
CA ASN A 142 -14.19 -6.99 -11.82
C ASN A 142 -14.88 -7.63 -13.03
N GLY A 143 -14.69 -8.94 -13.21
CA GLY A 143 -15.45 -9.73 -14.12
C GLY A 143 -16.86 -9.62 -13.58
N GLY A 144 -17.71 -8.88 -14.30
CA GLY A 144 -19.15 -8.96 -14.20
C GLY A 144 -19.64 -10.36 -14.61
N HIS A 145 -19.09 -11.41 -13.99
CA HIS A 145 -19.94 -12.44 -13.50
C HIS A 145 -20.62 -11.83 -12.29
N ASP A 146 -21.82 -11.33 -12.53
CA ASP A 146 -22.91 -11.65 -11.64
C ASP A 146 -22.72 -13.12 -11.20
N MET A 147 -22.05 -13.33 -10.06
CA MET A 147 -22.65 -14.18 -9.05
C MET A 147 -23.97 -13.51 -8.74
N LYS A 148 -24.94 -13.72 -9.64
CA LYS A 148 -26.32 -13.91 -9.24
C LYS A 148 -26.17 -15.00 -8.20
N PRO A 149 -26.34 -14.72 -6.89
CA PRO A 149 -26.46 -15.81 -5.94
C PRO A 149 -27.59 -16.65 -6.52
N SER A 150 -27.26 -17.88 -6.94
CA SER A 150 -28.26 -18.82 -7.39
C SER A 150 -29.31 -18.82 -6.30
N SER A 151 -30.51 -18.37 -6.63
CA SER A 151 -31.65 -18.31 -5.73
C SER A 151 -32.19 -19.73 -5.46
N GLY A 152 -31.29 -20.64 -5.10
CA GLY A 152 -31.57 -21.91 -4.49
C GLY A 152 -31.08 -21.80 -3.06
N ALA A 153 -32.02 -21.59 -2.14
CA ALA A 153 -31.88 -21.69 -0.68
C ALA A 153 -30.48 -21.36 -0.15
N GLY A 154 -30.25 -20.08 0.20
CA GLY A 154 -29.04 -19.72 0.95
C GLY A 154 -28.90 -20.61 2.20
N PRO A 155 -27.68 -21.02 2.58
CA PRO A 155 -27.48 -21.60 3.89
C PRO A 155 -27.96 -20.56 4.91
N ASP A 156 -28.83 -20.98 5.81
CA ASP A 156 -29.35 -20.13 6.86
C ASP A 156 -28.17 -19.71 7.76
N PHE A 157 -27.65 -18.50 7.54
CA PHE A 157 -26.54 -17.93 8.32
C PHE A 157 -26.91 -17.67 9.78
N SER A 158 -28.17 -17.91 10.17
CA SER A 158 -28.62 -17.88 11.56
C SER A 158 -27.83 -18.85 12.45
N ASP A 159 -27.41 -20.00 11.93
CA ASP A 159 -26.68 -21.02 12.71
C ASP A 159 -25.22 -20.62 13.02
N PHE A 160 -24.58 -19.86 12.13
CA PHE A 160 -23.19 -19.43 12.35
C PHE A 160 -23.06 -18.25 13.32
N SER A 161 -24.13 -17.46 13.49
CA SER A 161 -24.19 -16.34 14.44
C SER A 161 -24.21 -16.81 15.91
N ALA A 162 -24.67 -18.03 16.16
CA ALA A 162 -24.71 -18.65 17.48
C ALA A 162 -23.36 -19.28 17.89
N HIS A 163 -22.40 -19.41 16.96
CA HIS A 163 -21.15 -20.08 17.26
C HIS A 163 -20.22 -19.17 18.09
N PRO A 164 -19.80 -19.57 19.30
CA PRO A 164 -19.04 -18.71 20.22
C PRO A 164 -17.70 -18.22 19.64
N ALA A 165 -17.09 -18.97 18.72
CA ALA A 165 -15.88 -18.54 18.02
C ALA A 165 -16.12 -17.34 17.07
N VAL A 166 -17.30 -17.24 16.45
CA VAL A 166 -17.64 -16.13 15.54
C VAL A 166 -17.90 -14.87 16.35
N HIS A 167 -18.60 -14.97 17.49
CA HIS A 167 -18.82 -13.85 18.40
C HIS A 167 -17.50 -13.33 19.00
N ALA A 168 -16.61 -14.24 19.42
CA ALA A 168 -15.27 -13.87 19.90
C ALA A 168 -14.41 -13.20 18.82
N ALA A 169 -14.50 -13.65 17.56
CA ALA A 169 -13.80 -13.03 16.45
C ALA A 169 -14.34 -11.62 16.15
N MET A 170 -15.67 -11.45 16.10
CA MET A 170 -16.30 -10.13 15.91
C MET A 170 -15.94 -9.16 17.04
N ALA A 171 -15.97 -9.61 18.29
CA ALA A 171 -15.56 -8.79 19.43
C ALA A 171 -14.08 -8.36 19.34
N ARG A 172 -13.19 -9.27 18.90
CA ARG A 172 -11.77 -8.95 18.66
C ARG A 172 -11.59 -7.93 17.54
N ILE A 173 -12.33 -8.07 16.44
CA ILE A 173 -12.29 -7.12 15.31
C ILE A 173 -12.79 -5.73 15.76
N ALA A 174 -13.89 -5.68 16.52
CA ALA A 174 -14.42 -4.43 17.06
C ALA A 174 -13.41 -3.77 18.01
N GLN A 175 -12.80 -4.53 18.93
CA GLN A 175 -11.79 -4.02 19.86
C GLN A 175 -10.53 -3.53 19.16
N MET A 176 -10.05 -4.27 18.14
CA MET A 176 -8.90 -3.86 17.34
C MET A 176 -9.17 -2.56 16.58
N THR A 177 -10.38 -2.42 16.02
CA THR A 177 -10.79 -1.21 15.29
C THR A 177 -10.86 -0.01 16.22
N ALA A 178 -11.46 -0.17 17.40
CA ALA A 178 -11.54 0.91 18.41
C ALA A 178 -10.14 1.34 18.87
N ASN A 179 -9.25 0.39 19.17
CA ASN A 179 -7.87 0.68 19.57
C ASN A 179 -7.08 1.39 18.46
N HIS A 180 -7.29 0.99 17.20
CA HIS A 180 -6.61 1.60 16.06
C HIS A 180 -7.05 3.05 15.84
N VAL A 181 -8.37 3.31 15.87
CA VAL A 181 -8.93 4.65 15.72
C VAL A 181 -8.48 5.56 16.87
N ALA A 182 -8.52 5.07 18.12
CA ALA A 182 -8.06 5.85 19.27
C ALA A 182 -6.58 6.23 19.15
N LYS A 183 -5.72 5.29 18.74
CA LYS A 183 -4.28 5.54 18.53
C LYS A 183 -4.04 6.53 17.39
N GLN A 184 -4.77 6.42 16.28
CA GLN A 184 -4.68 7.32 15.14
C GLN A 184 -5.13 8.74 15.50
N MET A 185 -6.25 8.87 16.24
CA MET A 185 -6.74 10.17 16.70
C MET A 185 -5.75 10.84 17.65
N ALA A 186 -5.16 10.09 18.58
CA ALA A 186 -4.14 10.62 19.48
C ALA A 186 -2.90 11.15 18.73
N ALA A 187 -2.42 10.40 17.73
CA ALA A 187 -1.28 10.83 16.90
C ALA A 187 -1.61 12.07 16.05
N SER A 188 -2.80 12.11 15.46
CA SER A 188 -3.28 13.26 14.70
C SER A 188 -3.40 14.51 15.57
N MET A 189 -3.91 14.36 16.79
CA MET A 189 -4.08 15.47 17.72
C MET A 189 -2.72 16.00 18.21
N ALA A 190 -1.78 15.12 18.53
CA ALA A 190 -0.43 15.52 18.94
C ALA A 190 0.28 16.34 17.84
N THR A 191 0.15 15.93 16.58
CA THR A 191 0.74 16.65 15.44
C THR A 191 0.10 18.03 15.26
N ALA A 192 -1.23 18.09 15.31
CA ALA A 192 -1.96 19.36 15.19
C ALA A 192 -1.61 20.35 16.31
N ILE A 193 -1.40 19.86 17.54
CA ILE A 193 -0.97 20.70 18.67
C ILE A 193 0.46 21.21 18.45
N ALA A 194 1.37 20.37 17.95
CA ALA A 194 2.75 20.78 17.65
C ALA A 194 2.78 21.88 16.57
N ASP A 195 2.01 21.72 15.50
CA ASP A 195 1.92 22.74 14.43
C ASP A 195 1.29 24.04 14.94
N ALA A 196 0.22 23.95 15.73
CA ALA A 196 -0.46 25.12 16.30
C ALA A 196 0.47 25.90 17.26
N THR A 197 1.24 25.20 18.09
CA THR A 197 2.20 25.82 19.02
C THR A 197 3.38 26.46 18.28
N ALA A 198 3.89 25.82 17.22
CA ALA A 198 4.90 26.42 16.35
C ALA A 198 4.39 27.70 15.66
N ALA A 199 3.17 27.66 15.11
CA ALA A 199 2.56 28.82 14.45
C ALA A 199 2.28 29.98 15.44
N ALA A 200 1.80 29.67 16.64
CA ALA A 200 1.58 30.67 17.69
C ALA A 200 2.90 31.32 18.13
N THR A 201 3.96 30.51 18.29
CA THR A 201 5.30 31.01 18.67
C THR A 201 5.88 31.91 17.57
N ALA A 202 5.79 31.49 16.31
CA ALA A 202 6.25 32.29 15.17
C ALA A 202 5.50 33.62 15.08
N SER A 203 4.18 33.60 15.30
CA SER A 203 3.36 34.82 15.31
C SER A 203 3.75 35.77 16.45
N ALA A 204 3.99 35.23 17.65
CA ALA A 204 4.44 36.02 18.80
C ALA A 204 5.82 36.66 18.56
N MET A 205 6.78 35.91 18.01
CA MET A 205 8.10 36.43 17.65
C MET A 205 8.04 37.48 16.53
N GLY A 206 7.15 37.30 15.55
CA GLY A 206 6.91 38.30 14.52
C GLY A 206 6.39 39.62 15.08
N TYR A 207 5.44 39.54 16.02
CA TYR A 207 4.88 40.74 16.67
C TYR A 207 5.93 41.49 17.49
N THR A 208 6.77 40.80 18.25
CA THR A 208 7.83 41.45 19.04
C THR A 208 8.88 42.11 18.15
N SER A 209 9.25 41.48 17.04
CA SER A 209 10.18 42.07 16.06
C SER A 209 9.62 43.34 15.44
N GLN A 210 8.37 43.32 14.97
CA GLN A 210 7.71 44.50 14.37
C GLN A 210 7.53 45.64 15.38
N SER A 211 7.19 45.31 16.63
CA SER A 211 7.10 46.29 17.72
C SER A 211 8.44 46.97 17.99
N MET A 212 9.53 46.20 18.01
CA MET A 212 10.88 46.73 18.23
C MET A 212 11.34 47.62 17.06
N GLU A 213 11.08 47.22 15.81
CA GLU A 213 11.36 48.04 14.63
C GLU A 213 10.60 49.37 14.66
N ALA A 214 9.31 49.34 15.05
CA ALA A 214 8.51 50.55 15.16
C ALA A 214 9.06 51.52 16.23
N MET A 215 9.52 51.00 17.38
CA MET A 215 10.16 51.83 18.41
C MET A 215 11.49 52.43 17.92
N LEU A 216 12.35 51.63 17.29
CA LEU A 216 13.64 52.12 16.76
C LEU A 216 13.45 53.20 15.69
N SER A 217 12.44 53.04 14.82
CA SER A 217 12.08 54.02 13.80
C SER A 217 11.61 55.35 14.42
N ASN A 218 10.82 55.29 15.49
CA ASN A 218 10.37 56.48 16.21
C ASN A 218 11.53 57.21 16.92
N ILE A 219 12.42 56.48 17.59
CA ILE A 219 13.60 57.06 18.26
C ILE A 219 14.53 57.73 17.24
N GLY A 220 14.79 57.09 16.11
CA GLY A 220 15.61 57.67 15.05
C GLY A 220 15.03 58.99 14.49
N ARG A 221 13.70 59.07 14.41
CA ARG A 221 13.00 60.28 13.96
C ARG A 221 13.05 61.40 15.00
N GLU A 222 12.93 61.09 16.29
CA GLU A 222 13.05 62.07 17.38
C GLU A 222 14.47 62.63 17.50
N MET A 223 15.51 61.78 17.36
CA MET A 223 16.90 62.24 17.38
C MET A 223 17.26 63.14 16.18
N ALA A 224 16.64 62.92 15.02
CA ALA A 224 16.84 63.77 13.84
C ALA A 224 16.14 65.14 13.96
N ALA A 225 15.08 65.23 14.76
CA ALA A 225 14.30 66.47 14.95
C ALA A 225 14.84 67.39 16.05
N GLY A 226 15.78 66.92 16.88
CA GLY A 226 16.38 67.68 17.99
C GLY A 226 17.73 68.35 17.68
N VAL A 227 18.15 68.41 16.41
CA VAL A 227 19.45 68.94 15.96
C VAL A 227 19.28 70.27 15.18
N ASP A 228 18.28 71.07 15.53
CA ASP A 228 18.11 72.46 15.07
C ASP A 228 18.22 73.45 16.25
#